data_AF-A0A0G2A8X1-F1
#
_entry.id   AF-A0A0G2A8X1-F1
#
_cell.length_a   1.000
_cell.length_b   1.000
_cell.length_c   1.000
_cell.angle_alpha   90.00
_cell.angle_beta   90.00
_cell.angle_gamma   90.00
#
_symmetry.space_group_name_H-M   'P 1'
#
loop_
_entity.id
_entity.type
_entity.pdbx_description
1 polymer ?
#
loop_
_entity_poly.entity_id
_entity_poly.type
_entity_poly.pdbx_seq_one_letter_code
_entity_poly.pdbx_strand_id
1 'polypeptide(L)'
;MNNGLNNIKREANKIRMSDAEKSILLSRIFNLSSPSPYVSFSFSIRSVVMSSLVLVLLIGTGTASAAQDSAPGDLLYPIKVSVNEKIESALARGPAARAEVYAKFAERRLDEAQQLASRGALDAQKEAELEARFAASAASAQEFAEVAEAQKPGIAVGVKIKLEASADARGRILARIGGGKDDETRDRSIALAQKVRSISGRSVEFNGESGIVAVSTTAARDENHAAQDAERDEMSEKAAMTLRNKATRALKDAREKFKDAKALDDATSARVDEQFALADKEISSGEVQFDASAYAEAALHYTGAFKIGIKLSALLEAHKKFDGEFILPILDEEKTEMKIQIPKL
;
A
#
# COMPACT_ATOMS: atom_id res chain seq x y z
N MET A 1 57.05 -82.96 38.73
CA MET A 1 55.87 -82.34 38.09
C MET A 1 56.23 -80.94 37.56
N ASN A 2 57.28 -80.91 36.74
CA ASN A 2 57.87 -79.75 36.06
C ASN A 2 57.43 -79.77 34.59
N ASN A 3 57.48 -78.60 33.94
CA ASN A 3 57.43 -78.33 32.49
C ASN A 3 56.09 -77.88 31.89
N GLY A 4 54.91 -78.26 32.40
CA GLY A 4 53.64 -77.82 31.82
C GLY A 4 53.30 -76.35 32.06
N LEU A 5 53.24 -75.94 33.34
CA LEU A 5 52.78 -74.61 33.76
C LEU A 5 53.76 -73.47 33.43
N ASN A 6 55.07 -73.74 33.46
CA ASN A 6 56.08 -72.76 33.07
C ASN A 6 56.09 -72.52 31.55
N ASN A 7 55.65 -73.49 30.75
CA ASN A 7 55.45 -73.29 29.31
C ASN A 7 54.24 -72.40 29.04
N ILE A 8 53.13 -72.60 29.74
CA ILE A 8 51.90 -71.81 29.56
C ILE A 8 52.13 -70.33 29.89
N LYS A 9 52.81 -70.01 31.00
CA LYS A 9 53.14 -68.60 31.34
C LYS A 9 54.05 -67.95 30.29
N ARG A 10 54.97 -68.73 29.72
CA ARG A 10 55.91 -68.24 28.70
C ARG A 10 55.25 -68.08 27.32
N GLU A 11 54.29 -68.93 26.98
CA GLU A 11 53.49 -68.79 25.76
C GLU A 11 52.42 -67.71 25.87
N ALA A 12 51.75 -67.56 27.02
CA ALA A 12 50.77 -66.50 27.24
C ALA A 12 51.39 -65.10 27.15
N ASN A 13 52.67 -64.93 27.57
CA ASN A 13 53.41 -63.68 27.36
C ASN A 13 53.83 -63.44 25.90
N LYS A 14 53.83 -64.47 25.04
CA LYS A 14 54.04 -64.32 23.59
C LYS A 14 52.75 -63.95 22.85
N ILE A 15 51.58 -64.22 23.43
CA ILE A 15 50.28 -63.82 22.89
C ILE A 15 49.87 -62.49 23.53
N ARG A 16 50.62 -61.44 23.22
CA ARG A 16 50.16 -60.07 23.41
C ARG A 16 49.79 -59.53 22.04
N MET A 17 48.57 -59.00 21.91
CA MET A 17 48.25 -58.16 20.75
C MET A 17 49.27 -57.04 20.69
N SER A 18 49.90 -56.88 19.54
CA SER A 18 50.74 -55.72 19.28
C SER A 18 49.91 -54.45 19.42
N ASP A 19 50.54 -53.32 19.74
CA ASP A 19 49.84 -52.03 19.80
C ASP A 19 49.16 -51.70 18.47
N ALA A 20 49.75 -52.15 17.35
CA ALA A 20 49.16 -52.07 16.03
C ALA A 20 47.84 -52.86 15.93
N GLU A 21 47.82 -54.14 16.31
CA GLU A 21 46.59 -54.95 16.29
C GLU A 21 45.53 -54.41 17.25
N LYS A 22 45.94 -53.91 18.42
CA LYS A 22 45.03 -53.30 19.39
C LYS A 22 44.42 -52.02 18.85
N SER A 23 45.19 -51.20 18.16
CA SER A 23 44.69 -49.98 17.50
C SER A 23 43.71 -50.31 16.38
N ILE A 24 43.97 -51.35 15.58
CA ILE A 24 43.09 -51.80 14.49
C ILE A 24 41.79 -52.38 15.05
N LEU A 25 41.85 -53.10 16.17
CA LEU A 25 40.67 -53.68 16.80
C LEU A 25 39.82 -52.59 17.47
N LEU A 26 40.45 -51.63 18.15
CA LEU A 26 39.77 -50.45 18.70
C LEU A 26 39.15 -49.58 17.61
N SER A 27 39.83 -49.39 16.48
CA SER A 27 39.28 -48.63 15.35
C SER A 27 38.09 -49.34 14.70
N ARG A 28 37.96 -50.66 14.80
CA ARG A 28 36.77 -51.38 14.31
C ARG A 28 35.59 -51.32 15.28
N ILE A 29 35.86 -51.29 16.59
CA ILE A 29 34.81 -51.21 17.64
C ILE A 29 34.24 -49.79 17.74
N PHE A 30 35.11 -48.78 17.79
CA PHE A 30 34.69 -47.39 17.99
C PHE A 30 34.25 -46.66 16.73
N ASN A 31 34.40 -47.28 15.55
CA ASN A 31 33.91 -46.72 14.28
C ASN A 31 32.48 -47.18 13.93
N LEU A 32 31.73 -47.69 14.92
CA LEU A 32 30.28 -47.85 14.83
C LEU A 32 29.58 -46.53 15.20
N SER A 33 29.98 -45.42 14.58
CA SER A 33 29.17 -44.21 14.56
C SER A 33 28.05 -44.40 13.55
N SER A 34 27.10 -45.29 13.86
CA SER A 34 25.83 -45.33 13.12
C SER A 34 24.92 -44.27 13.74
N PRO A 35 24.65 -43.14 13.05
CA PRO A 35 23.78 -42.11 13.58
C PRO A 35 22.39 -42.71 13.89
N SER A 36 21.84 -42.39 15.06
CA SER A 36 20.50 -42.84 15.46
C SER A 36 19.46 -42.43 14.41
N PRO A 37 18.57 -43.34 13.98
CA PRO A 37 17.57 -43.05 12.95
C PRO A 37 16.63 -41.89 13.34
N TYR A 38 16.45 -41.61 14.63
CA TYR A 38 15.65 -40.49 15.12
C TYR A 38 16.32 -39.13 14.94
N VAL A 39 17.66 -39.08 14.99
CA VAL A 39 18.43 -37.84 14.79
C VAL A 39 18.42 -37.49 13.29
N SER A 40 18.61 -38.49 12.43
CA SER A 40 18.52 -38.33 10.97
C SER A 40 17.09 -37.96 10.51
N PHE A 41 16.05 -38.53 11.12
CA PHE A 41 14.65 -38.23 10.80
C PHE A 41 14.24 -36.81 11.21
N SER A 42 14.63 -36.38 12.42
CA SER A 42 14.31 -35.03 12.93
C SER A 42 15.07 -33.92 12.18
N PHE A 43 16.31 -34.19 11.76
CA PHE A 43 17.12 -33.24 11.01
C PHE A 43 16.66 -33.10 9.55
N SER A 44 16.23 -34.21 8.95
CA SER A 44 15.70 -34.22 7.57
C SER A 44 14.35 -33.51 7.48
N ILE A 45 13.42 -33.74 8.43
CA ILE A 45 12.11 -33.05 8.42
C ILE A 45 12.28 -31.54 8.64
N ARG A 46 13.12 -31.12 9.60
CA ARG A 46 13.38 -29.69 9.83
C ARG A 46 14.04 -29.03 8.62
N SER A 47 15.00 -29.70 7.97
CA SER A 47 15.66 -29.16 6.79
C SER A 47 14.73 -29.13 5.57
N VAL A 48 13.85 -30.12 5.39
CA VAL A 48 12.84 -30.12 4.31
C VAL A 48 11.78 -29.06 4.54
N VAL A 49 11.30 -28.86 5.78
CA VAL A 49 10.33 -27.80 6.12
C VAL A 49 10.95 -26.41 5.97
N MET A 50 12.20 -26.21 6.40
CA MET A 50 12.89 -24.93 6.22
C MET A 50 13.23 -24.67 4.75
N SER A 51 13.65 -25.70 4.00
CA SER A 51 13.91 -25.59 2.57
C SER A 51 12.63 -25.35 1.78
N SER A 52 11.51 -25.96 2.16
CA SER A 52 10.21 -25.70 1.54
C SER A 52 9.68 -24.31 1.91
N LEU A 53 9.88 -23.83 3.14
CA LEU A 53 9.58 -22.45 3.53
C LEU A 53 10.43 -21.45 2.75
N VAL A 54 11.73 -21.72 2.59
CA VAL A 54 12.64 -20.89 1.80
C VAL A 54 12.28 -20.95 0.32
N LEU A 55 11.89 -22.12 -0.21
CA LEU A 55 11.44 -22.27 -1.59
C LEU A 55 10.10 -21.56 -1.83
N VAL A 56 9.16 -21.66 -0.88
CA VAL A 56 7.89 -20.89 -0.88
C VAL A 56 8.15 -19.40 -0.72
N LEU A 57 9.17 -18.99 0.03
CA LEU A 57 9.58 -17.59 0.15
C LEU A 57 10.27 -17.08 -1.12
N LEU A 58 11.15 -17.87 -1.76
CA LEU A 58 11.88 -17.50 -2.98
C LEU A 58 10.96 -17.48 -4.21
N ILE A 59 10.11 -18.50 -4.36
CA ILE A 59 9.04 -18.52 -5.36
C ILE A 59 7.98 -17.48 -4.99
N GLY A 60 7.68 -17.32 -3.71
CA GLY A 60 6.73 -16.36 -3.17
C GLY A 60 7.13 -14.91 -3.41
N THR A 61 8.42 -14.54 -3.34
CA THR A 61 8.84 -13.15 -3.60
C THR A 61 8.68 -12.76 -5.06
N GLY A 62 8.99 -13.66 -6.00
CA GLY A 62 8.79 -13.41 -7.43
C GLY A 62 7.31 -13.47 -7.84
N THR A 63 6.57 -14.45 -7.33
CA THR A 63 5.13 -14.60 -7.61
C THR A 63 4.27 -13.57 -6.89
N ALA A 64 4.62 -13.10 -5.69
CA ALA A 64 3.89 -12.04 -5.00
C ALA A 64 4.06 -10.69 -5.70
N SER A 65 5.26 -10.37 -6.22
CA SER A 65 5.49 -9.17 -7.03
C SER A 65 4.69 -9.24 -8.34
N ALA A 66 4.75 -10.36 -9.07
CA ALA A 66 3.95 -10.54 -10.28
C ALA A 66 2.44 -10.57 -9.98
N ALA A 67 2.03 -11.10 -8.82
CA ALA A 67 0.65 -11.04 -8.37
C ALA A 67 0.24 -9.61 -8.05
N GLN A 68 1.11 -8.74 -7.54
CA GLN A 68 0.79 -7.33 -7.25
C GLN A 68 0.45 -6.53 -8.50
N ASP A 69 1.00 -6.88 -9.66
CA ASP A 69 0.71 -6.23 -10.95
C ASP A 69 -0.41 -6.92 -11.74
N SER A 70 -0.99 -8.01 -11.23
CA SER A 70 -2.03 -8.78 -11.96
C SER A 70 -3.42 -8.11 -11.96
N ALA A 71 -4.14 -8.16 -13.07
CA ALA A 71 -5.52 -7.67 -13.20
C ALA A 71 -6.52 -8.83 -13.36
N PRO A 72 -7.84 -8.61 -13.26
CA PRO A 72 -8.84 -9.64 -13.55
C PRO A 72 -8.58 -10.37 -14.87
N GLY A 73 -8.57 -11.70 -14.80
CA GLY A 73 -8.22 -12.58 -15.93
C GLY A 73 -6.76 -13.02 -15.96
N ASP A 74 -5.85 -12.37 -15.22
CA ASP A 74 -4.46 -12.81 -15.10
C ASP A 74 -4.33 -13.99 -14.11
N LEU A 75 -3.38 -14.89 -14.37
CA LEU A 75 -3.22 -16.16 -13.63
C LEU A 75 -3.08 -15.97 -12.10
N LEU A 76 -2.37 -14.94 -11.67
CA LEU A 76 -2.05 -14.69 -10.26
C LEU A 76 -3.05 -13.76 -9.55
N TYR A 77 -4.06 -13.27 -10.26
CA TYR A 77 -5.06 -12.36 -9.71
C TYR A 77 -5.88 -12.97 -8.55
N PRO A 78 -6.30 -14.25 -8.59
CA PRO A 78 -6.94 -14.90 -7.45
C PRO A 78 -6.06 -14.90 -6.19
N ILE A 79 -4.74 -15.00 -6.35
CA ILE A 79 -3.78 -14.95 -5.23
C ILE A 79 -3.69 -13.53 -4.65
N LYS A 80 -3.67 -12.50 -5.51
CA LYS A 80 -3.73 -11.10 -5.08
C LYS A 80 -4.92 -10.88 -4.13
N VAL A 81 -6.13 -11.17 -4.61
CA VAL A 81 -7.37 -10.83 -3.87
C VAL A 81 -7.67 -11.80 -2.72
N SER A 82 -7.35 -13.09 -2.85
CA SER A 82 -7.76 -14.10 -1.86
C SER A 82 -6.72 -14.34 -0.78
N VAL A 83 -5.45 -14.01 -1.03
CA VAL A 83 -4.34 -14.28 -0.11
C VAL A 83 -3.66 -12.98 0.29
N ASN A 84 -3.08 -12.24 -0.67
CA ASN A 84 -2.25 -11.08 -0.34
C ASN A 84 -3.05 -9.98 0.36
N GLU A 85 -4.22 -9.63 -0.18
CA GLU A 85 -5.08 -8.60 0.40
C GLU A 85 -5.67 -9.02 1.76
N LYS A 86 -5.94 -10.32 1.96
CA LYS A 86 -6.38 -10.82 3.27
C LYS A 86 -5.27 -10.75 4.31
N ILE A 87 -4.03 -11.05 3.93
CA ILE A 87 -2.88 -10.90 4.83
C ILE A 87 -2.66 -9.41 5.16
N GLU A 88 -2.68 -8.54 4.15
CA GLU A 88 -2.48 -7.10 4.32
C GLU A 88 -3.55 -6.48 5.26
N SER A 89 -4.82 -6.86 5.09
CA SER A 89 -5.92 -6.42 5.97
C SER A 89 -5.89 -7.09 7.36
N ALA A 90 -5.44 -8.34 7.48
CA ALA A 90 -5.30 -9.01 8.77
C ALA A 90 -4.15 -8.41 9.61
N LEU A 91 -3.08 -7.94 8.97
CA LEU A 91 -1.96 -7.27 9.63
C LEU A 91 -2.27 -5.81 10.01
N ALA A 92 -3.29 -5.20 9.40
CA ALA A 92 -3.77 -3.86 9.74
C ALA A 92 -4.46 -3.85 11.12
N ARG A 93 -3.72 -3.41 12.14
CA ARG A 93 -4.19 -3.35 13.53
C ARG A 93 -4.98 -2.07 13.80
N GLY A 94 -6.27 -2.24 14.05
CA GLY A 94 -7.19 -1.18 14.45
C GLY A 94 -7.88 -0.46 13.28
N PRO A 95 -8.96 0.30 13.56
CA PRO A 95 -9.81 0.91 12.53
C PRO A 95 -9.03 1.81 11.57
N ALA A 96 -8.18 2.71 12.10
CA ALA A 96 -7.40 3.63 11.28
C ALA A 96 -6.48 2.92 10.25
N ALA A 97 -5.80 1.84 10.66
CA ALA A 97 -4.93 1.08 9.77
C ALA A 97 -5.74 0.32 8.71
N ARG A 98 -6.90 -0.22 9.10
CA ARG A 98 -7.80 -0.90 8.16
C ARG A 98 -8.37 0.07 7.14
N ALA A 99 -8.77 1.26 7.56
CA ALA A 99 -9.24 2.31 6.66
C ALA A 99 -8.22 2.61 5.55
N GLU A 100 -6.94 2.75 5.91
CA GLU A 100 -5.85 2.98 4.95
C GLU A 100 -5.63 1.79 4.00
N VAL A 101 -5.69 0.56 4.52
CA VAL A 101 -5.53 -0.65 3.68
C VAL A 101 -6.69 -0.82 2.70
N TYR A 102 -7.94 -0.63 3.12
CA TYR A 102 -9.09 -0.72 2.23
C TYR A 102 -9.12 0.42 1.20
N ALA A 103 -8.69 1.64 1.58
CA ALA A 103 -8.52 2.73 0.62
C ALA A 103 -7.47 2.39 -0.44
N LYS A 104 -6.35 1.75 -0.04
CA LYS A 104 -5.34 1.24 -0.97
C LYS A 104 -5.90 0.17 -1.90
N PHE A 105 -6.77 -0.72 -1.42
CA PHE A 105 -7.42 -1.72 -2.30
C PHE A 105 -8.32 -1.05 -3.33
N ALA A 106 -9.12 -0.05 -2.93
CA ALA A 106 -9.95 0.73 -3.85
C ALA A 106 -9.09 1.39 -4.95
N GLU A 107 -8.01 2.08 -4.58
CA GLU A 107 -7.06 2.66 -5.55
C GLU A 107 -6.49 1.63 -6.52
N ARG A 108 -6.14 0.44 -5.99
CA ARG A 108 -5.60 -0.65 -6.80
C ARG A 108 -6.59 -1.14 -7.86
N ARG A 109 -7.90 -1.16 -7.57
CA ARG A 109 -8.93 -1.52 -8.57
C ARG A 109 -8.93 -0.57 -9.76
N LEU A 110 -8.70 0.72 -9.50
CA LEU A 110 -8.61 1.73 -10.54
C LEU A 110 -7.34 1.60 -11.37
N ASP A 111 -6.21 1.28 -10.73
CA ASP A 111 -4.97 0.97 -11.46
C ASP A 111 -5.16 -0.24 -12.40
N GLU A 112 -5.81 -1.30 -11.91
CA GLU A 112 -6.09 -2.48 -12.72
C GLU A 112 -7.09 -2.20 -13.86
N ALA A 113 -8.08 -1.34 -13.62
CA ALA A 113 -8.97 -0.86 -14.68
C ALA A 113 -8.18 -0.13 -15.78
N GLN A 114 -7.25 0.74 -15.40
CA GLN A 114 -6.39 1.46 -16.34
C GLN A 114 -5.50 0.50 -17.14
N GLN A 115 -4.92 -0.51 -16.50
CA GLN A 115 -4.13 -1.55 -17.17
C GLN A 115 -4.96 -2.39 -18.15
N LEU A 116 -6.18 -2.78 -17.78
CA LEU A 116 -7.08 -3.51 -18.68
C LEU A 116 -7.52 -2.63 -19.86
N ALA A 117 -7.87 -1.37 -19.60
CA ALA A 117 -8.28 -0.42 -20.62
C ALA A 117 -7.13 -0.13 -21.60
N SER A 118 -5.90 0.02 -21.12
CA SER A 118 -4.74 0.33 -21.98
C SER A 118 -4.39 -0.81 -22.94
N ARG A 119 -4.70 -2.06 -22.58
CA ARG A 119 -4.47 -3.25 -23.41
C ARG A 119 -5.70 -3.74 -24.17
N GLY A 120 -6.82 -3.00 -24.15
CA GLY A 120 -8.05 -3.38 -24.85
C GLY A 120 -8.74 -4.63 -24.29
N ALA A 121 -8.57 -4.91 -22.99
CA ALA A 121 -9.04 -6.14 -22.35
C ALA A 121 -10.11 -5.91 -21.28
N LEU A 122 -10.62 -4.68 -21.14
CA LEU A 122 -11.68 -4.32 -20.19
C LEU A 122 -13.05 -4.65 -20.79
N ASP A 123 -13.50 -5.89 -20.61
CA ASP A 123 -14.84 -6.34 -20.98
C ASP A 123 -15.88 -6.10 -19.87
N ALA A 124 -17.15 -6.42 -20.15
CA ALA A 124 -18.26 -6.24 -19.22
C ALA A 124 -18.08 -6.93 -17.87
N GLN A 125 -17.54 -8.16 -17.89
CA GLN A 125 -17.40 -8.95 -16.69
C GLN A 125 -16.30 -8.35 -15.80
N LYS A 126 -15.17 -7.98 -16.41
CA LYS A 126 -14.05 -7.37 -15.69
C LYS A 126 -14.40 -5.95 -15.19
N GLU A 127 -15.12 -5.17 -15.98
CA GLU A 127 -15.65 -3.86 -15.57
C GLU A 127 -16.53 -3.99 -14.31
N ALA A 128 -17.53 -4.88 -14.34
CA ALA A 128 -18.44 -5.10 -13.23
C ALA A 128 -17.71 -5.66 -11.99
N GLU A 129 -16.74 -6.56 -12.17
CA GLU A 129 -15.92 -7.07 -11.07
C GLU A 129 -15.10 -5.95 -10.41
N LEU A 130 -14.43 -5.10 -11.20
CA LEU A 130 -13.62 -4.01 -10.68
C LEU A 130 -14.47 -2.94 -9.98
N GLU A 131 -15.62 -2.59 -10.56
CA GLU A 131 -16.59 -1.68 -9.96
C GLU A 131 -17.07 -2.20 -8.60
N ALA A 132 -17.52 -3.46 -8.54
CA ALA A 132 -18.03 -4.05 -7.30
C ALA A 132 -16.96 -4.11 -6.20
N ARG A 133 -15.73 -4.50 -6.56
CA ARG A 133 -14.62 -4.54 -5.59
C ARG A 133 -14.16 -3.16 -5.17
N PHE A 134 -14.19 -2.18 -6.08
CA PHE A 134 -13.91 -0.77 -5.75
C PHE A 134 -14.94 -0.28 -4.73
N ALA A 135 -16.23 -0.45 -5.02
CA ALA A 135 -17.32 -0.03 -4.15
C ALA A 135 -17.22 -0.69 -2.77
N ALA A 136 -16.96 -2.00 -2.71
CA ALA A 136 -16.80 -2.72 -1.45
C ALA A 136 -15.59 -2.20 -0.64
N SER A 137 -14.46 -1.99 -1.29
CA SER A 137 -13.24 -1.49 -0.63
C SER A 137 -13.40 -0.04 -0.16
N ALA A 138 -14.02 0.81 -0.98
CA ALA A 138 -14.37 2.19 -0.63
C ALA A 138 -15.31 2.25 0.57
N ALA A 139 -16.35 1.42 0.59
CA ALA A 139 -17.30 1.33 1.71
C ALA A 139 -16.60 0.88 3.00
N SER A 140 -15.79 -0.19 2.95
CA SER A 140 -15.01 -0.62 4.13
C SER A 140 -14.01 0.43 4.59
N ALA A 141 -13.35 1.14 3.68
CA ALA A 141 -12.42 2.21 4.02
C ALA A 141 -13.15 3.33 4.78
N GLN A 142 -14.34 3.72 4.31
CA GLN A 142 -15.16 4.73 4.95
C GLN A 142 -15.69 4.27 6.31
N GLU A 143 -16.21 3.06 6.42
CA GLU A 143 -16.70 2.49 7.69
C GLU A 143 -15.58 2.47 8.75
N PHE A 144 -14.39 1.96 8.41
CA PHE A 144 -13.26 1.96 9.34
C PHE A 144 -12.74 3.36 9.64
N ALA A 145 -12.85 4.31 8.69
CA ALA A 145 -12.48 5.70 8.93
C ALA A 145 -13.45 6.37 9.92
N GLU A 146 -14.75 6.14 9.79
CA GLU A 146 -15.77 6.64 10.72
C GLU A 146 -15.54 6.10 12.14
N VAL A 147 -15.25 4.81 12.29
CA VAL A 147 -14.88 4.23 13.59
C VAL A 147 -13.56 4.81 14.13
N ALA A 148 -12.61 5.12 13.25
CA ALA A 148 -11.34 5.73 13.63
C ALA A 148 -11.47 7.21 14.02
N GLU A 149 -12.53 7.90 13.61
CA GLU A 149 -12.67 9.35 13.71
C GLU A 149 -12.59 9.85 15.16
N ALA A 150 -13.19 9.11 16.10
CA ALA A 150 -13.16 9.43 17.52
C ALA A 150 -11.76 9.39 18.17
N GLN A 151 -10.82 8.61 17.60
CA GLN A 151 -9.49 8.41 18.19
C GLN A 151 -8.36 9.02 17.35
N LYS A 152 -8.56 9.07 16.03
CA LYS A 152 -7.56 9.46 15.03
C LYS A 152 -8.22 10.23 13.88
N PRO A 153 -8.84 11.39 14.16
CA PRO A 153 -9.61 12.15 13.17
C PRO A 153 -8.78 12.52 11.93
N GLY A 154 -7.52 12.96 12.12
CA GLY A 154 -6.64 13.27 10.98
C GLY A 154 -6.36 12.08 10.06
N ILE A 155 -6.36 10.85 10.58
CA ILE A 155 -6.22 9.65 9.73
C ILE A 155 -7.52 9.40 8.97
N ALA A 156 -8.67 9.45 9.65
CA ALA A 156 -9.99 9.23 9.08
C ALA A 156 -10.29 10.21 7.94
N VAL A 157 -10.13 11.52 8.19
CA VAL A 157 -10.28 12.58 7.18
C VAL A 157 -9.29 12.36 6.03
N GLY A 158 -8.02 12.05 6.35
CA GLY A 158 -7.01 11.76 5.34
C GLY A 158 -7.34 10.56 4.44
N VAL A 159 -8.02 9.53 4.95
CA VAL A 159 -8.50 8.39 4.14
C VAL A 159 -9.59 8.83 3.17
N LYS A 160 -10.59 9.60 3.66
CA LYS A 160 -11.69 10.13 2.85
C LYS A 160 -11.15 11.02 1.72
N ILE A 161 -10.27 11.99 2.04
CA ILE A 161 -9.60 12.86 1.07
C ILE A 161 -8.84 12.04 0.02
N LYS A 162 -8.09 11.03 0.47
CA LYS A 162 -7.28 10.22 -0.42
C LYS A 162 -8.14 9.43 -1.41
N LEU A 163 -9.22 8.81 -0.93
CA LEU A 163 -10.15 8.07 -1.78
C LEU A 163 -10.77 8.98 -2.83
N GLU A 164 -11.23 10.17 -2.45
CA GLU A 164 -11.80 11.19 -3.34
C GLU A 164 -10.81 11.63 -4.41
N ALA A 165 -9.64 12.12 -4.01
CA ALA A 165 -8.65 12.64 -4.95
C ALA A 165 -8.08 11.55 -5.85
N SER A 166 -7.85 10.34 -5.32
CA SER A 166 -7.40 9.20 -6.12
C SER A 166 -8.47 8.74 -7.11
N ALA A 167 -9.74 8.68 -6.70
CA ALA A 167 -10.84 8.28 -7.57
C ALA A 167 -11.10 9.30 -8.68
N ASP A 168 -11.03 10.60 -8.39
CA ASP A 168 -11.14 11.65 -9.42
C ASP A 168 -9.97 11.56 -10.40
N ALA A 169 -8.73 11.62 -9.91
CA ALA A 169 -7.54 11.60 -10.76
C ALA A 169 -7.49 10.34 -11.64
N ARG A 170 -7.66 9.16 -11.04
CA ARG A 170 -7.63 7.88 -11.77
C ARG A 170 -8.84 7.69 -12.68
N GLY A 171 -10.02 8.23 -12.30
CA GLY A 171 -11.20 8.26 -13.16
C GLY A 171 -11.00 9.15 -14.39
N ARG A 172 -10.41 10.33 -14.23
CA ARG A 172 -10.07 11.22 -15.36
C ARG A 172 -9.05 10.60 -16.31
N ILE A 173 -8.06 9.88 -15.76
CA ILE A 173 -7.12 9.07 -16.55
C ILE A 173 -7.87 7.96 -17.29
N LEU A 174 -8.70 7.18 -16.59
CA LEU A 174 -9.43 6.04 -17.16
C LEU A 174 -10.36 6.48 -18.31
N ALA A 175 -11.02 7.63 -18.19
CA ALA A 175 -11.87 8.19 -19.25
C ALA A 175 -11.10 8.57 -20.54
N ARG A 176 -9.77 8.64 -20.48
CA ARG A 176 -8.88 8.96 -21.61
C ARG A 176 -8.06 7.77 -22.10
N ILE A 177 -7.88 6.75 -21.26
CA ILE A 177 -7.26 5.49 -21.66
C ILE A 177 -8.26 4.67 -22.48
N GLY A 178 -7.78 3.94 -23.49
CA GLY A 178 -8.61 3.05 -24.33
C GLY A 178 -8.97 3.59 -25.72
N GLY A 179 -8.55 4.81 -26.08
CA GLY A 179 -8.84 5.42 -27.40
C GLY A 179 -8.10 4.82 -28.61
N GLY A 180 -7.55 3.62 -28.50
CA GLY A 180 -6.56 3.10 -29.45
C GLY A 180 -7.08 2.25 -30.61
N LYS A 181 -8.26 1.59 -30.50
CA LYS A 181 -8.84 0.69 -31.54
C LYS A 181 -10.20 0.08 -31.22
N ASP A 182 -10.66 0.10 -29.97
CA ASP A 182 -11.88 -0.57 -29.52
C ASP A 182 -12.82 0.42 -28.83
N ASP A 183 -13.88 0.81 -29.54
CA ASP A 183 -14.90 1.74 -29.03
C ASP A 183 -15.61 1.15 -27.81
N GLU A 184 -15.74 -0.18 -27.70
CA GLU A 184 -16.36 -0.82 -26.55
C GLU A 184 -15.51 -0.66 -25.29
N THR A 185 -14.21 -0.97 -25.33
CA THR A 185 -13.30 -0.73 -24.20
C THR A 185 -13.31 0.74 -23.78
N ARG A 186 -13.36 1.67 -24.74
CA ARG A 186 -13.41 3.11 -24.45
C ARG A 186 -14.69 3.49 -23.72
N ASP A 187 -15.85 3.07 -24.23
CA ASP A 187 -17.15 3.36 -23.63
C ASP A 187 -17.24 2.79 -22.21
N ARG A 188 -16.72 1.58 -22.00
CA ARG A 188 -16.63 0.95 -20.67
C ARG A 188 -15.72 1.69 -19.73
N SER A 189 -14.57 2.16 -20.22
CA SER A 189 -13.62 2.94 -19.42
C SER A 189 -14.24 4.26 -18.97
N ILE A 190 -14.99 4.92 -19.86
CA ILE A 190 -15.76 6.15 -19.55
C ILE A 190 -16.86 5.85 -18.53
N ALA A 191 -17.64 4.78 -18.73
CA ALA A 191 -18.71 4.38 -17.82
C ALA A 191 -18.17 4.07 -16.42
N LEU A 192 -17.12 3.27 -16.32
CA LEU A 192 -16.47 2.95 -15.04
C LEU A 192 -15.91 4.21 -14.37
N ALA A 193 -15.28 5.10 -15.14
CA ALA A 193 -14.79 6.37 -14.62
C ALA A 193 -15.91 7.26 -14.05
N GLN A 194 -17.11 7.25 -14.65
CA GLN A 194 -18.27 7.98 -14.14
C GLN A 194 -18.82 7.34 -12.85
N LYS A 195 -18.95 6.00 -12.83
CA LYS A 195 -19.46 5.27 -11.65
C LYS A 195 -18.53 5.41 -10.44
N VAL A 196 -17.21 5.32 -10.64
CA VAL A 196 -16.25 5.47 -9.54
C VAL A 196 -16.27 6.89 -9.00
N ARG A 197 -16.33 7.91 -9.88
CA ARG A 197 -16.45 9.31 -9.45
C ARG A 197 -17.77 9.59 -8.74
N SER A 198 -18.87 8.94 -9.13
CA SER A 198 -20.14 9.09 -8.41
C SER A 198 -20.16 8.37 -7.06
N ILE A 199 -19.55 7.19 -6.93
CA ILE A 199 -19.37 6.50 -5.66
C ILE A 199 -18.53 7.34 -4.71
N SER A 200 -17.41 7.86 -5.19
CA SER A 200 -16.52 8.68 -4.36
C SER A 200 -17.10 10.06 -4.07
N GLY A 201 -17.84 10.65 -5.02
CA GLY A 201 -18.49 11.96 -4.89
C GLY A 201 -19.75 11.93 -4.03
N ARG A 202 -20.45 10.79 -3.91
CA ARG A 202 -21.55 10.61 -2.94
C ARG A 202 -21.08 10.64 -1.49
N SER A 203 -19.79 10.44 -1.23
CA SER A 203 -19.16 10.69 0.07
C SER A 203 -18.79 12.18 0.29
N VAL A 204 -19.09 13.06 -0.69
CA VAL A 204 -18.75 14.49 -0.74
C VAL A 204 -20.02 15.36 -0.74
N GLU A 205 -20.94 15.12 0.20
CA GLU A 205 -21.64 16.25 0.85
C GLU A 205 -20.75 16.76 2.00
N PHE A 206 -19.50 17.06 1.64
CA PHE A 206 -18.44 17.42 2.55
C PHE A 206 -17.63 18.50 1.85
N ASN A 207 -18.20 19.71 1.84
CA ASN A 207 -17.37 20.91 1.71
C ASN A 207 -16.27 20.75 2.75
N GLY A 208 -14.99 20.89 2.38
CA GLY A 208 -13.85 20.66 3.30
C GLY A 208 -13.96 21.36 4.65
N GLU A 209 -14.82 22.38 4.74
CA GLU A 209 -15.34 22.97 5.97
C GLU A 209 -16.05 21.94 6.86
N SER A 210 -17.12 21.24 6.46
CA SER A 210 -17.98 20.43 7.34
C SER A 210 -17.29 19.29 8.09
N GLY A 211 -16.18 18.74 7.58
CA GLY A 211 -15.42 17.68 8.27
C GLY A 211 -14.36 18.11 9.23
N ILE A 212 -13.66 19.16 8.84
CA ILE A 212 -12.70 19.83 9.71
C ILE A 212 -13.50 20.57 10.80
N VAL A 213 -14.68 21.07 10.47
CA VAL A 213 -15.68 21.60 11.40
C VAL A 213 -16.30 20.48 12.24
N ALA A 214 -16.43 19.23 11.79
CA ALA A 214 -16.85 18.12 12.67
C ALA A 214 -15.80 17.80 13.75
N VAL A 215 -14.50 17.97 13.44
CA VAL A 215 -13.42 17.99 14.45
C VAL A 215 -13.61 19.16 15.44
N SER A 216 -14.26 20.25 15.02
CA SER A 216 -14.63 21.38 15.90
C SER A 216 -16.04 21.31 16.55
N THR A 217 -17.03 20.59 16.03
CA THR A 217 -18.47 20.83 16.33
C THR A 217 -19.24 19.71 17.02
N THR A 218 -18.59 18.68 17.55
CA THR A 218 -19.30 17.79 18.49
C THR A 218 -19.53 18.51 19.83
N ALA A 219 -20.63 19.27 19.92
CA ALA A 219 -21.16 20.07 21.05
C ALA A 219 -20.72 21.55 21.11
N ALA A 220 -21.74 22.40 21.21
CA ALA A 220 -21.67 23.86 21.32
C ALA A 220 -20.74 24.31 22.46
N ARG A 221 -20.05 25.45 22.24
CA ARG A 221 -19.28 26.16 23.25
C ARG A 221 -20.22 26.65 24.35
N ASP A 222 -20.41 25.83 25.38
CA ASP A 222 -20.91 26.28 26.69
C ASP A 222 -19.70 26.69 27.55
N GLU A 223 -19.77 27.86 28.16
CA GLU A 223 -18.65 28.56 28.84
C GLU A 223 -18.07 27.85 30.08
N ASN A 224 -18.43 26.58 30.35
CA ASN A 224 -18.12 25.87 31.60
C ASN A 224 -17.25 24.61 31.44
N HIS A 225 -16.55 24.45 30.30
CA HIS A 225 -15.85 23.21 29.95
C HIS A 225 -14.39 23.39 29.45
N ALA A 226 -13.58 24.20 30.14
CA ALA A 226 -12.16 24.43 29.79
C ALA A 226 -11.29 23.16 29.62
N ALA A 227 -11.59 22.07 30.33
CA ALA A 227 -10.87 20.79 30.18
C ALA A 227 -11.24 20.05 28.89
N GLN A 228 -12.49 20.16 28.41
CA GLN A 228 -12.91 19.59 27.14
C GLN A 228 -12.43 20.46 25.97
N ASP A 229 -12.32 21.77 26.15
CA ASP A 229 -11.76 22.68 25.15
C ASP A 229 -10.28 22.39 24.90
N ALA A 230 -9.49 22.14 25.95
CA ALA A 230 -8.07 21.77 25.80
C ALA A 230 -7.87 20.42 25.08
N GLU A 231 -8.71 19.42 25.35
CA GLU A 231 -8.66 18.11 24.68
C GLU A 231 -9.07 18.21 23.19
N ARG A 232 -9.99 19.12 22.86
CA ARG A 232 -10.40 19.43 21.48
C ARG A 232 -9.31 20.14 20.69
N ASP A 233 -8.65 21.12 21.30
CA ASP A 233 -7.56 21.87 20.67
C ASP A 233 -6.37 20.94 20.39
N GLU A 234 -6.01 20.08 21.35
CA GLU A 234 -4.97 19.05 21.16
C GLU A 234 -5.34 18.07 20.04
N MET A 235 -6.62 17.68 19.94
CA MET A 235 -7.09 16.79 18.88
C MET A 235 -7.04 17.46 17.50
N SER A 236 -7.41 18.73 17.42
CA SER A 236 -7.38 19.54 16.19
C SER A 236 -5.95 19.76 15.71
N GLU A 237 -5.03 20.06 16.63
CA GLU A 237 -3.59 20.16 16.36
C GLU A 237 -3.05 18.86 15.77
N LYS A 238 -3.33 17.72 16.42
CA LYS A 238 -2.91 16.38 15.94
C LYS A 238 -3.49 16.05 14.58
N ALA A 239 -4.74 16.44 14.30
CA ALA A 239 -5.38 16.25 13.01
C ALA A 239 -4.67 17.06 11.91
N ALA A 240 -4.42 18.35 12.16
CA ALA A 240 -3.69 19.24 11.25
C ALA A 240 -2.27 18.72 11.00
N MET A 241 -1.54 18.31 12.04
CA MET A 241 -0.21 17.73 11.93
C MET A 241 -0.21 16.43 11.10
N THR A 242 -1.24 15.60 11.27
CA THR A 242 -1.41 14.36 10.48
C THR A 242 -1.61 14.68 9.01
N LEU A 243 -2.47 15.66 8.70
CA LEU A 243 -2.73 16.10 7.33
C LEU A 243 -1.48 16.72 6.69
N ARG A 244 -0.75 17.58 7.43
CA ARG A 244 0.56 18.10 7.00
C ARG A 244 1.52 16.99 6.60
N ASN A 245 1.63 15.96 7.45
CA ASN A 245 2.51 14.83 7.19
C ASN A 245 2.07 14.02 5.95
N LYS A 246 0.76 13.82 5.77
CA LYS A 246 0.21 13.14 4.58
C LYS A 246 0.45 13.96 3.31
N ALA A 247 0.21 15.27 3.35
CA ALA A 247 0.46 16.20 2.25
C ALA A 247 1.94 16.20 1.83
N THR A 248 2.83 16.39 2.80
CA THR A 248 4.28 16.40 2.57
C THR A 248 4.77 15.09 1.93
N ARG A 249 4.28 13.94 2.43
CA ARG A 249 4.63 12.63 1.86
C ARG A 249 4.11 12.45 0.43
N ALA A 250 2.86 12.86 0.17
CA ALA A 250 2.28 12.78 -1.17
C ALA A 250 3.03 13.66 -2.17
N LEU A 251 3.40 14.88 -1.78
CA LEU A 251 4.19 15.78 -2.63
C LEU A 251 5.60 15.25 -2.85
N LYS A 252 6.23 14.68 -1.82
CA LYS A 252 7.54 14.03 -1.97
C LYS A 252 7.47 12.89 -3.00
N ASP A 253 6.50 12.00 -2.85
CA ASP A 253 6.28 10.87 -3.76
C ASP A 253 5.99 11.34 -5.20
N ALA A 254 5.14 12.36 -5.37
CA ALA A 254 4.88 12.95 -6.68
C ALA A 254 6.14 13.56 -7.31
N ARG A 255 6.98 14.25 -6.53
CA ARG A 255 8.26 14.81 -7.02
C ARG A 255 9.26 13.73 -7.40
N GLU A 256 9.34 12.65 -6.64
CA GLU A 256 10.17 11.48 -6.99
C GLU A 256 9.70 10.88 -8.32
N LYS A 257 8.39 10.66 -8.47
CA LYS A 257 7.81 10.19 -9.75
C LYS A 257 8.03 11.14 -10.91
N PHE A 258 8.03 12.46 -10.68
CA PHE A 258 8.27 13.45 -11.72
C PHE A 258 9.73 13.40 -12.22
N LYS A 259 10.68 13.21 -11.31
CA LYS A 259 12.10 13.02 -11.65
C LYS A 259 12.33 11.72 -12.41
N ASP A 260 11.62 10.67 -12.04
CA ASP A 260 11.73 9.33 -12.64
C ASP A 260 10.83 9.14 -13.87
N ALA A 261 10.04 10.15 -14.24
CA ALA A 261 9.13 10.07 -15.37
C ALA A 261 9.91 10.03 -16.69
N LYS A 262 9.30 9.40 -17.70
CA LYS A 262 9.74 9.56 -19.09
C LYS A 262 9.70 11.07 -19.42
N ALA A 263 10.59 11.51 -20.31
CA ALA A 263 10.67 12.92 -20.69
C ALA A 263 9.29 13.43 -21.13
N LEU A 264 8.76 14.39 -20.38
CA LEU A 264 7.56 15.14 -20.69
C LEU A 264 7.93 16.29 -21.63
N ASP A 265 7.00 16.73 -22.46
CA ASP A 265 7.18 17.96 -23.21
C ASP A 265 7.22 19.18 -22.27
N ASP A 266 7.74 20.30 -22.78
CA ASP A 266 7.95 21.51 -21.99
C ASP A 266 6.65 22.08 -21.43
N ALA A 267 5.53 22.00 -22.17
CA ALA A 267 4.25 22.53 -21.73
C ALA A 267 3.65 21.69 -20.60
N THR A 268 3.72 20.36 -20.73
CA THR A 268 3.28 19.44 -19.67
C THR A 268 4.16 19.58 -18.42
N SER A 269 5.48 19.68 -18.58
CA SER A 269 6.42 19.89 -17.47
C SER A 269 6.12 21.19 -16.71
N ALA A 270 5.98 22.30 -17.44
CA ALA A 270 5.64 23.59 -16.84
C ALA A 270 4.31 23.56 -16.09
N ARG A 271 3.32 22.80 -16.59
CA ARG A 271 2.02 22.66 -15.93
C ARG A 271 2.11 21.84 -14.64
N VAL A 272 2.93 20.80 -14.61
CA VAL A 272 3.21 20.02 -13.40
C VAL A 272 3.95 20.88 -12.36
N ASP A 273 4.93 21.68 -12.79
CA ASP A 273 5.65 22.61 -11.91
C ASP A 273 4.72 23.68 -11.30
N GLU A 274 3.77 24.20 -12.07
CA GLU A 274 2.75 25.13 -11.56
C GLU A 274 1.90 24.49 -10.44
N GLN A 275 1.56 23.20 -10.56
CA GLN A 275 0.83 22.47 -9.51
C GLN A 275 1.71 22.26 -8.27
N PHE A 276 3.00 21.94 -8.42
CA PHE A 276 3.92 21.87 -7.29
C PHE A 276 4.05 23.22 -6.58
N ALA A 277 4.18 24.32 -7.33
CA ALA A 277 4.23 25.67 -6.77
C ALA A 277 2.94 26.03 -6.01
N LEU A 278 1.77 25.64 -6.53
CA LEU A 278 0.50 25.81 -5.83
C LEU A 278 0.48 25.01 -4.52
N ALA A 279 0.92 23.75 -4.55
CA ALA A 279 0.97 22.93 -3.34
C ALA A 279 1.95 23.47 -2.29
N ASP A 280 3.10 24.02 -2.70
CA ASP A 280 4.06 24.65 -1.78
C ASP A 280 3.48 25.91 -1.13
N LYS A 281 2.67 26.68 -1.88
CA LYS A 281 1.92 27.81 -1.33
C LYS A 281 0.89 27.36 -0.31
N GLU A 282 0.15 26.28 -0.58
CA GLU A 282 -0.80 25.69 0.37
C GLU A 282 -0.09 25.23 1.64
N ILE A 283 1.02 24.48 1.54
CA ILE A 283 1.81 24.08 2.72
C ILE A 283 2.26 25.32 3.53
N SER A 284 2.82 26.32 2.86
CA SER A 284 3.30 27.54 3.55
C SER A 284 2.17 28.30 4.25
N SER A 285 1.00 28.39 3.61
CA SER A 285 -0.19 29.00 4.21
C SER A 285 -0.70 28.19 5.41
N GLY A 286 -0.64 26.85 5.31
CA GLY A 286 -0.93 25.94 6.40
C GLY A 286 -0.01 26.13 7.60
N GLU A 287 1.30 26.27 7.40
CA GLU A 287 2.24 26.52 8.52
C GLU A 287 1.94 27.85 9.21
N VAL A 288 1.63 28.91 8.45
CA VAL A 288 1.25 30.22 9.03
C VAL A 288 0.02 30.10 9.94
N GLN A 289 -1.00 29.36 9.50
CA GLN A 289 -2.20 29.13 10.32
C GLN A 289 -1.91 28.21 11.51
N PHE A 290 -1.06 27.20 11.33
CA PHE A 290 -0.67 26.28 12.40
C PHE A 290 0.08 27.01 13.52
N ASP A 291 1.04 27.88 13.17
CA ASP A 291 1.80 28.71 14.11
C ASP A 291 0.90 29.72 14.84
N ALA A 292 -0.21 30.12 14.23
CA ALA A 292 -1.26 30.95 14.84
C ALA A 292 -2.27 30.15 15.67
N SER A 293 -2.06 28.84 15.87
CA SER A 293 -2.99 27.91 16.51
C SER A 293 -4.37 27.80 15.83
N ALA A 294 -4.47 28.26 14.59
CA ALA A 294 -5.65 28.14 13.73
C ALA A 294 -5.63 26.78 13.01
N TYR A 295 -5.78 25.69 13.78
CA TYR A 295 -5.54 24.33 13.28
C TYR A 295 -6.55 23.85 12.24
N ALA A 296 -7.78 24.34 12.28
CA ALA A 296 -8.80 24.01 11.28
C ALA A 296 -8.44 24.62 9.91
N GLU A 297 -8.05 25.89 9.92
CA GLU A 297 -7.59 26.63 8.74
C GLU A 297 -6.29 26.02 8.19
N ALA A 298 -5.36 25.64 9.08
CA ALA A 298 -4.15 24.92 8.69
C ALA A 298 -4.49 23.58 8.01
N ALA A 299 -5.42 22.81 8.57
CA ALA A 299 -5.87 21.53 8.01
C ALA A 299 -6.52 21.67 6.62
N LEU A 300 -7.23 22.78 6.34
CA LEU A 300 -7.78 23.07 5.01
C LEU A 300 -6.65 23.23 3.98
N HIS A 301 -5.65 24.04 4.30
CA HIS A 301 -4.47 24.24 3.44
C HIS A 301 -3.70 22.93 3.20
N TYR A 302 -3.43 22.15 4.25
CA TYR A 302 -2.79 20.85 4.11
C TYR A 302 -3.61 19.87 3.27
N THR A 303 -4.95 19.96 3.34
CA THR A 303 -5.85 19.16 2.50
C THR A 303 -5.69 19.53 1.02
N GLY A 304 -5.62 20.82 0.68
CA GLY A 304 -5.37 21.29 -0.68
C GLY A 304 -4.06 20.73 -1.25
N ALA A 305 -2.97 20.90 -0.49
CA ALA A 305 -1.66 20.33 -0.84
C ALA A 305 -1.69 18.80 -0.99
N PHE A 306 -2.41 18.10 -0.12
CA PHE A 306 -2.53 16.64 -0.17
C PHE A 306 -3.27 16.16 -1.43
N LYS A 307 -4.39 16.80 -1.78
CA LYS A 307 -5.14 16.50 -3.02
C LYS A 307 -4.26 16.68 -4.25
N ILE A 308 -3.49 17.77 -4.33
CA ILE A 308 -2.54 18.02 -5.44
C ILE A 308 -1.49 16.91 -5.52
N GLY A 309 -0.87 16.54 -4.39
CA GLY A 309 0.14 15.49 -4.36
C GLY A 309 -0.38 14.13 -4.83
N ILE A 310 -1.58 13.73 -4.39
CA ILE A 310 -2.22 12.48 -4.83
C ILE A 310 -2.49 12.50 -6.34
N LYS A 311 -3.06 13.60 -6.83
CA LYS A 311 -3.38 13.78 -8.25
C LYS A 311 -2.14 13.69 -9.13
N LEU A 312 -1.09 14.45 -8.81
CA LEU A 312 0.16 14.43 -9.56
C LEU A 312 0.81 13.05 -9.52
N SER A 313 0.83 12.40 -8.36
CA SER A 313 1.36 11.04 -8.24
C SER A 313 0.63 10.05 -9.17
N ALA A 314 -0.70 10.10 -9.22
CA ALA A 314 -1.50 9.25 -10.11
C ALA A 314 -1.24 9.55 -11.59
N LEU A 315 -1.15 10.82 -11.98
CA LEU A 315 -0.88 11.25 -13.35
C LEU A 315 0.52 10.82 -13.81
N LEU A 316 1.54 11.01 -12.97
CA LEU A 316 2.91 10.65 -13.29
C LEU A 316 3.13 9.13 -13.31
N GLU A 317 2.47 8.40 -12.41
CA GLU A 317 2.47 6.93 -12.44
C GLU A 317 1.83 6.41 -13.73
N ALA A 318 0.67 6.94 -14.10
CA ALA A 318 0.01 6.58 -15.34
C ALA A 318 0.89 6.91 -16.54
N HIS A 319 1.55 8.09 -16.58
CA HIS A 319 2.40 8.49 -17.71
C HIS A 319 3.63 7.58 -17.88
N LYS A 320 4.17 7.09 -16.75
CA LYS A 320 5.22 6.09 -16.78
C LYS A 320 4.73 4.73 -17.32
N LYS A 321 3.49 4.34 -16.99
CA LYS A 321 2.91 3.04 -17.38
C LYS A 321 2.33 3.03 -18.80
N PHE A 322 1.82 4.16 -19.26
CA PHE A 322 1.05 4.29 -20.49
C PHE A 322 1.58 5.45 -21.32
N ASP A 323 1.83 5.24 -22.61
CA ASP A 323 2.30 6.27 -23.55
C ASP A 323 1.21 7.31 -23.93
N GLY A 324 0.25 7.59 -23.04
CA GLY A 324 -0.87 8.50 -23.29
C GLY A 324 -0.60 9.95 -22.87
N GLU A 325 -1.12 10.89 -23.66
CA GLU A 325 -1.12 12.32 -23.37
C GLU A 325 -2.34 12.71 -22.51
N PHE A 326 -2.35 12.36 -21.23
CA PHE A 326 -3.46 12.70 -20.32
C PHE A 326 -3.12 13.74 -19.27
N ILE A 327 -1.84 14.00 -18.96
CA ILE A 327 -1.47 14.95 -17.89
C ILE A 327 -1.98 16.35 -18.21
N LEU A 328 -1.54 16.94 -19.32
CA LEU A 328 -1.87 18.33 -19.68
C LEU A 328 -3.38 18.57 -19.81
N PRO A 329 -4.16 17.74 -20.54
CA PRO A 329 -5.61 17.91 -20.61
C PRO A 329 -6.32 17.85 -19.25
N ILE A 330 -5.88 16.95 -18.35
CA ILE A 330 -6.47 16.82 -17.01
C ILE A 330 -6.13 18.02 -16.12
N LEU A 331 -4.92 18.55 -16.23
CA LEU A 331 -4.51 19.74 -15.46
C LEU A 331 -5.15 21.04 -15.99
N ASP A 332 -5.53 21.09 -17.27
CA ASP A 332 -6.14 22.28 -17.88
C ASP A 332 -7.66 22.37 -17.70
N GLU A 333 -8.37 21.23 -17.72
CA GLU A 333 -9.82 21.20 -17.44
C GLU A 333 -10.15 21.85 -16.09
N GLU A 334 -9.34 21.57 -15.08
CA GLU A 334 -9.58 22.06 -13.71
C GLU A 334 -9.32 23.57 -13.57
N LYS A 335 -8.41 24.15 -14.38
CA LYS A 335 -8.25 25.61 -14.48
C LYS A 335 -9.53 26.29 -14.94
N THR A 336 -10.31 25.58 -15.74
CA THR A 336 -11.56 26.05 -16.33
C THR A 336 -12.72 25.84 -15.36
N GLU A 337 -12.76 24.70 -14.65
CA GLU A 337 -13.73 24.43 -13.57
C GLU A 337 -13.59 25.42 -12.39
N MET A 338 -12.36 25.74 -11.95
CA MET A 338 -12.11 26.78 -10.92
C MET A 338 -12.53 28.19 -11.35
N LYS A 339 -12.45 28.52 -12.65
CA LYS A 339 -12.89 29.83 -13.16
C LYS A 339 -14.42 30.00 -13.15
N ILE A 340 -15.18 28.90 -13.17
CA ILE A 340 -16.64 28.92 -13.24
C ILE A 340 -17.26 29.02 -11.83
N GLN A 341 -16.54 28.60 -10.78
CA GLN A 341 -17.01 28.63 -9.38
C GLN A 341 -16.69 29.93 -8.62
N ILE A 342 -15.98 30.89 -9.22
CA ILE A 342 -15.82 32.23 -8.63
C ILE A 342 -16.96 33.11 -9.20
N PRO A 343 -18.05 33.39 -8.46
CA PRO A 343 -18.96 34.44 -8.87
C PRO A 343 -18.16 35.74 -8.97
N LYS A 344 -18.29 36.45 -10.09
CA LYS A 344 -17.81 37.83 -10.17
C LYS A 344 -18.43 38.59 -8.99
N LEU A 345 -17.54 39.18 -8.18
CA LEU A 345 -17.83 40.00 -7.01
C LEU A 345 -19.07 40.88 -7.16
#